data_AF-A0A417HGC0-F1
#
_entry.id   AF-A0A417HGC0-F1
#
_cell.length_a   1.000
_cell.length_b   1.000
_cell.length_c   1.000
_cell.angle_alpha   90.00
_cell.angle_beta   90.00
_cell.angle_gamma   90.00
#
_symmetry.space_group_name_H-M   'P 1'
#
loop_
_entity.id
_entity.type
_entity.pdbx_description
1 polymer ?
#
loop_
_entity_poly.entity_id
_entity_poly.type
_entity_poly.pdbx_seq_one_letter_code
_entity_poly.pdbx_strand_id
1 'polypeptide(L)'
;MSEHELPVQEPIPSPEGTEIKKTQEEEAINEKVPEKQAVAKEPEKNEQKGLLSKKKPSKPQEEKGPRRNKYAGKEKKRLPRWITRVVILAVVAAGVGGLAVLFPRLLHKEENEEIATGMVSRGSLVQSVSGYGTVRPLKEAKYGDKARGKVTEVFVQPGDKVQPGDVLFTVDPSELMDELKKAQEEVAAAQGQVKEAQQALSSLTTAAPFQGKLVGAPTLRAGQQVSQGMSLGKLIDDRTLTLAAYYSYAYENQITSGMRALVSLPDSMTQVEGTVQSVDHIRKVQDGAVLFRANITIQNPGTLAAGAVAAASIPTAQGEIMPAETGTLQNAREEEITLQGEGKVTASSLMDYGEYAAGQVLVRLENPSLHTAIENAQKAYDLAAQRAVQLEADLGSREVRTEIGGMVSSVSVQVGDNLTAAGTPLVAVSDTSSLLVEASIDELDISKVSLGMPVEVTTGEGTQSENTLSGTLIEVAMEAKVGEGSTAATFPAKIALENDGKLLPNMSVSYKINTTLVEDALLIPSQGVIYQNGGVCAFVREEPGKEYPNRAQDVPKDTVPKGFVPVTIEIGIADDKNTQVLDGLSEGEEIYMTSQPQEEEGEMEGMAFGAAVPFAWGR
;
A
#
# COMPACT_ATOMS: atom_id res chain seq x y z
N MET A 1 -32.96 -5.78 47.45
CA MET A 1 -33.78 -5.50 46.27
C MET A 1 -32.97 -4.63 45.34
N SER A 2 -32.40 -5.24 44.30
CA SER A 2 -32.02 -4.63 43.03
C SER A 2 -31.25 -5.70 42.26
N GLU A 3 -31.99 -6.44 41.42
CA GLU A 3 -31.49 -7.36 40.41
C GLU A 3 -30.66 -6.61 39.38
N HIS A 4 -29.49 -7.16 39.02
CA HIS A 4 -28.86 -6.89 37.75
C HIS A 4 -28.40 -8.23 37.15
N GLU A 5 -29.26 -8.76 36.28
CA GLU A 5 -28.94 -9.84 35.35
C GLU A 5 -27.93 -9.34 34.32
N LEU A 6 -26.87 -10.12 34.12
CA LEU A 6 -25.94 -10.00 32.99
C LEU A 6 -26.37 -10.98 31.89
N PRO A 7 -26.24 -10.62 30.61
CA PRO A 7 -26.80 -11.42 29.52
C PRO A 7 -25.99 -12.69 29.25
N VAL A 8 -26.72 -13.78 29.04
CA VAL A 8 -26.23 -15.08 28.55
C VAL A 8 -25.91 -14.93 27.06
N GLN A 9 -24.65 -15.15 26.66
CA GLN A 9 -24.26 -15.31 25.26
C GLN A 9 -24.45 -16.78 24.84
N GLU A 10 -25.24 -16.99 23.78
CA GLU A 10 -25.45 -18.29 23.14
C GLU A 10 -24.17 -18.81 22.45
N PRO A 11 -23.97 -20.13 22.37
CA PRO A 11 -22.81 -20.72 21.70
C PRO A 11 -22.94 -20.66 20.16
N ILE A 12 -21.86 -20.24 19.52
CA ILE A 12 -21.66 -20.23 18.06
C ILE A 12 -21.60 -21.69 17.54
N PRO A 13 -22.31 -22.05 16.45
CA PRO A 13 -22.25 -23.40 15.90
C PRO A 13 -20.94 -23.63 15.12
N SER A 14 -20.37 -24.82 15.29
CA SER A 14 -19.21 -25.31 14.51
C SER A 14 -19.59 -25.50 13.02
N PRO A 15 -18.72 -25.17 12.06
CA PRO A 15 -18.99 -25.43 10.66
C PRO A 15 -18.81 -26.92 10.35
N GLU A 16 -19.86 -27.51 9.77
CA GLU A 16 -19.90 -28.85 9.20
C GLU A 16 -18.88 -29.01 8.07
N GLY A 17 -18.30 -30.22 7.99
CA GLY A 17 -17.33 -30.60 6.99
C GLY A 17 -17.94 -30.72 5.60
N THR A 18 -17.32 -30.06 4.62
CA THR A 18 -17.62 -30.23 3.21
C THR A 18 -16.85 -31.43 2.66
N GLU A 19 -17.54 -32.55 2.45
CA GLU A 19 -17.04 -33.70 1.69
C GLU A 19 -16.79 -33.30 0.22
N ILE A 20 -15.54 -33.41 -0.22
CA ILE A 20 -15.16 -33.26 -1.63
C ILE A 20 -15.36 -34.61 -2.30
N LYS A 21 -16.42 -34.73 -3.11
CA LYS A 21 -16.62 -35.85 -4.04
C LYS A 21 -15.50 -35.89 -5.09
N LYS A 22 -14.65 -36.92 -5.02
CA LYS A 22 -13.85 -37.40 -6.14
C LYS A 22 -14.78 -37.97 -7.21
N THR A 23 -14.77 -37.38 -8.40
CA THR A 23 -15.31 -38.04 -9.60
C THR A 23 -14.13 -38.41 -10.48
N GLN A 24 -13.93 -39.71 -10.64
CA GLN A 24 -13.08 -40.32 -11.65
C GLN A 24 -13.84 -40.27 -12.98
N GLU A 25 -13.18 -39.86 -14.05
CA GLU A 25 -13.58 -40.25 -15.40
C GLU A 25 -12.32 -40.38 -16.26
N GLU A 26 -11.88 -41.62 -16.41
CA GLU A 26 -11.07 -42.09 -17.53
C GLU A 26 -12.00 -42.22 -18.74
N GLU A 27 -11.62 -41.65 -19.89
CA GLU A 27 -11.88 -42.32 -21.17
C GLU A 27 -10.83 -41.91 -22.20
N ALA A 28 -10.06 -42.92 -22.62
CA ALA A 28 -9.15 -42.87 -23.76
C ALA A 28 -9.94 -43.12 -25.04
N ILE A 29 -9.62 -42.44 -26.15
CA ILE A 29 -9.69 -42.99 -27.52
C ILE A 29 -8.60 -42.35 -28.38
N ASN A 30 -8.04 -43.23 -29.21
CA ASN A 30 -6.82 -43.18 -30.00
C ASN A 30 -7.03 -42.58 -31.42
N GLU A 31 -5.90 -42.24 -32.04
CA GLU A 31 -5.57 -42.32 -33.48
C GLU A 31 -6.11 -41.29 -34.50
N LYS A 32 -5.19 -40.47 -35.05
CA LYS A 32 -4.73 -40.60 -36.46
C LYS A 32 -3.62 -39.60 -36.84
N VAL A 33 -2.54 -40.16 -37.38
CA VAL A 33 -1.44 -39.52 -38.12
C VAL A 33 -1.74 -39.62 -39.64
N PRO A 34 -1.24 -38.71 -40.48
CA PRO A 34 -0.15 -39.05 -41.44
C PRO A 34 0.91 -37.91 -41.48
N GLU A 35 2.20 -38.12 -41.25
CA GLU A 35 3.27 -38.72 -42.08
C GLU A 35 3.48 -38.12 -43.48
N LYS A 36 4.66 -37.50 -43.67
CA LYS A 36 5.62 -37.43 -44.81
C LYS A 36 6.31 -36.05 -44.81
N GLN A 37 7.62 -35.88 -45.00
CA GLN A 37 8.68 -36.76 -45.50
C GLN A 37 10.05 -36.16 -45.11
N ALA A 38 11.02 -37.05 -44.85
CA ALA A 38 12.42 -36.76 -44.62
C ALA A 38 13.15 -36.30 -45.90
N VAL A 39 14.36 -35.71 -45.75
CA VAL A 39 15.64 -36.32 -46.18
C VAL A 39 16.81 -35.36 -45.89
N ALA A 40 17.81 -35.89 -45.21
CA ALA A 40 19.12 -35.30 -44.95
C ALA A 40 20.09 -35.47 -46.13
N LYS A 41 21.08 -34.58 -46.26
CA LYS A 41 22.49 -34.91 -46.59
C LYS A 41 23.41 -33.68 -46.58
N GLU A 42 24.43 -33.71 -45.72
CA GLU A 42 25.75 -33.06 -45.84
C GLU A 42 26.65 -33.82 -46.86
N PRO A 43 27.94 -33.46 -47.09
CA PRO A 43 28.55 -32.16 -47.46
C PRO A 43 29.59 -32.27 -48.61
N GLU A 44 30.06 -31.15 -49.18
CA GLU A 44 31.49 -30.76 -49.36
C GLU A 44 31.72 -29.65 -50.42
N LYS A 45 32.57 -28.67 -50.02
CA LYS A 45 33.54 -27.81 -50.77
C LYS A 45 33.12 -27.15 -52.11
N ASN A 46 33.44 -25.88 -52.41
CA ASN A 46 34.70 -25.18 -52.15
C ASN A 46 34.57 -23.64 -52.37
N GLU A 47 35.34 -22.87 -51.58
CA GLU A 47 35.96 -21.55 -51.83
C GLU A 47 35.22 -20.37 -52.50
N GLN A 48 35.10 -19.25 -51.78
CA GLN A 48 35.86 -18.02 -52.10
C GLN A 48 35.88 -16.99 -50.94
N LYS A 49 37.03 -16.31 -50.83
CA LYS A 49 37.49 -15.40 -49.75
C LYS A 49 36.91 -13.98 -49.85
N GLY A 50 36.74 -13.32 -48.70
CA GLY A 50 36.66 -11.85 -48.57
C GLY A 50 36.65 -11.41 -47.09
N LEU A 51 37.72 -10.73 -46.65
CA LEU A 51 38.13 -10.49 -45.25
C LEU A 51 37.37 -9.35 -44.52
N LEU A 52 37.21 -9.53 -43.20
CA LEU A 52 37.03 -8.47 -42.19
C LEU A 52 38.35 -7.71 -41.93
N SER A 53 38.30 -6.42 -41.53
CA SER A 53 39.03 -5.93 -40.34
C SER A 53 38.67 -4.50 -39.89
N LYS A 54 38.83 -4.29 -38.58
CA LYS A 54 38.61 -3.11 -37.70
C LYS A 54 39.59 -1.94 -37.95
N LYS A 55 39.20 -0.70 -37.56
CA LYS A 55 40.05 0.22 -36.73
C LYS A 55 39.37 1.53 -36.25
N LYS A 56 39.53 1.84 -34.96
CA LYS A 56 39.56 3.17 -34.29
C LYS A 56 40.97 3.79 -34.43
N PRO A 57 41.28 4.99 -33.91
CA PRO A 57 40.76 6.35 -34.13
C PRO A 57 41.89 7.30 -34.64
N SER A 58 41.61 8.58 -34.90
CA SER A 58 42.65 9.58 -35.29
C SER A 58 42.55 10.92 -34.52
N LYS A 59 43.72 11.37 -34.07
CA LYS A 59 44.17 12.74 -33.71
C LYS A 59 45.72 12.69 -33.78
N PRO A 60 46.48 13.80 -33.87
CA PRO A 60 46.19 15.14 -34.41
C PRO A 60 47.21 15.55 -35.51
N GLN A 61 46.93 16.66 -36.22
CA GLN A 61 47.82 17.26 -37.23
C GLN A 61 48.78 18.28 -36.58
N GLU A 62 50.06 18.22 -36.97
CA GLU A 62 51.04 19.28 -36.76
C GLU A 62 52.02 19.38 -37.96
N GLU A 63 52.23 20.64 -38.36
CA GLU A 63 53.41 21.25 -38.98
C GLU A 63 53.82 21.10 -40.45
N LYS A 64 54.38 22.24 -40.89
CA LYS A 64 54.65 22.76 -42.23
C LYS A 64 55.99 22.28 -42.78
N GLY A 65 56.11 22.28 -44.10
CA GLY A 65 57.39 22.38 -44.81
C GLY A 65 57.20 22.77 -46.28
N PRO A 66 57.77 23.90 -46.77
CA PRO A 66 57.49 24.39 -48.12
C PRO A 66 58.41 23.72 -49.15
N ARG A 67 57.89 23.40 -50.34
CA ARG A 67 58.70 22.96 -51.49
C ARG A 67 58.69 24.00 -52.61
N ARG A 68 59.93 24.40 -52.97
CA ARG A 68 60.36 25.25 -54.09
C ARG A 68 59.75 24.84 -55.43
N ASN A 69 59.23 25.81 -56.18
CA ASN A 69 59.02 25.70 -57.62
C ASN A 69 60.22 26.29 -58.38
N LYS A 70 60.73 25.55 -59.37
CA LYS A 70 61.72 25.98 -60.36
C LYS A 70 61.01 26.22 -61.70
N TYR A 71 61.22 27.43 -62.24
CA TYR A 71 61.38 27.88 -63.66
C TYR A 71 60.58 27.16 -64.76
N ALA A 72 60.06 27.81 -65.80
CA ALA A 72 60.39 29.04 -66.52
C ALA A 72 59.10 29.49 -67.24
N GLY A 73 58.83 30.73 -67.60
CA GLY A 73 59.67 31.83 -68.08
C GLY A 73 58.91 32.46 -69.25
N LYS A 74 58.71 33.78 -69.22
CA LYS A 74 58.49 34.63 -70.40
C LYS A 74 58.67 36.09 -70.00
N GLU A 75 59.45 36.78 -70.81
CA GLU A 75 60.16 38.01 -70.52
C GLU A 75 59.28 39.27 -70.53
N LYS A 76 59.77 40.29 -69.80
CA LYS A 76 59.20 41.64 -69.64
C LYS A 76 59.60 42.54 -70.81
N LYS A 77 58.70 43.44 -71.22
CA LYS A 77 59.07 44.74 -71.80
C LYS A 77 58.69 45.85 -70.82
N ARG A 78 59.67 46.69 -70.45
CA ARG A 78 59.53 47.80 -69.48
C ARG A 78 59.25 49.11 -70.22
N LEU A 79 58.22 49.84 -69.79
CA LEU A 79 57.95 51.23 -70.20
C LEU A 79 58.84 52.21 -69.39
N PRO A 80 59.23 53.36 -69.98
CA PRO A 80 60.21 54.27 -69.39
C PRO A 80 59.67 55.02 -68.15
N ARG A 81 60.52 55.13 -67.11
CA ARG A 81 60.22 55.54 -65.73
C ARG A 81 59.65 56.97 -65.53
N TRP A 82 59.56 57.80 -66.57
CA TRP A 82 58.99 59.15 -66.46
C TRP A 82 57.45 59.16 -66.62
N ILE A 83 56.90 58.22 -67.39
CA ILE A 83 55.44 58.08 -67.60
C ILE A 83 54.76 57.56 -66.33
N THR A 84 55.43 56.69 -65.57
CA THR A 84 54.91 56.16 -64.30
C THR A 84 54.79 57.25 -63.22
N ARG A 85 55.68 58.26 -63.23
CA ARG A 85 55.63 59.37 -62.26
C ARG A 85 54.50 60.36 -62.56
N VAL A 86 54.18 60.61 -63.83
CA VAL A 86 53.06 61.48 -64.23
C VAL A 86 51.71 60.81 -63.94
N VAL A 87 51.60 59.50 -64.15
CA VAL A 87 50.37 58.73 -63.83
C VAL A 87 50.13 58.67 -62.31
N ILE A 88 51.17 58.49 -61.49
CA ILE A 88 51.03 58.51 -60.03
C ILE A 88 50.60 59.90 -59.54
N LEU A 89 51.13 60.98 -60.12
CA LEU A 89 50.77 62.35 -59.72
C LEU A 89 49.34 62.72 -60.15
N ALA A 90 48.88 62.22 -61.30
CA ALA A 90 47.49 62.38 -61.75
C ALA A 90 46.49 61.58 -60.90
N VAL A 91 46.86 60.37 -60.44
CA VAL A 91 46.01 59.55 -59.56
C VAL A 91 45.94 60.15 -58.14
N VAL A 92 47.02 60.75 -57.64
CA VAL A 92 47.01 61.46 -56.35
C VAL A 92 46.20 62.75 -56.45
N ALA A 93 46.30 63.52 -57.54
CA ALA A 93 45.48 64.72 -57.75
C ALA A 93 43.98 64.39 -57.92
N ALA A 94 43.65 63.30 -58.61
CA ALA A 94 42.27 62.80 -58.73
C ALA A 94 41.75 62.22 -57.41
N GLY A 95 42.61 61.58 -56.61
CA GLY A 95 42.27 61.05 -55.29
C GLY A 95 42.01 62.17 -54.27
N VAL A 96 42.82 63.23 -54.27
CA VAL A 96 42.67 64.38 -53.35
C VAL A 96 41.51 65.29 -53.78
N GLY A 97 41.33 65.52 -55.09
CA GLY A 97 40.18 66.26 -55.62
C GLY A 97 38.85 65.50 -55.48
N GLY A 98 38.88 64.17 -55.63
CA GLY A 98 37.75 63.29 -55.34
C GLY A 98 37.38 63.30 -53.86
N LEU A 99 38.37 63.25 -52.96
CA LEU A 99 38.12 63.30 -51.51
C LEU A 99 37.56 64.66 -51.07
N ALA A 100 38.06 65.79 -51.60
CA ALA A 100 37.62 67.12 -51.18
C ALA A 100 36.20 67.50 -51.66
N VAL A 101 35.71 66.88 -52.75
CA VAL A 101 34.34 67.08 -53.26
C VAL A 101 33.37 66.02 -52.72
N LEU A 102 33.83 64.80 -52.38
CA LEU A 102 33.01 63.79 -51.70
C LEU A 102 32.92 63.99 -50.17
N PHE A 103 33.91 64.57 -49.50
CA PHE A 103 33.89 64.73 -48.03
C PHE A 103 32.71 65.54 -47.49
N PRO A 104 32.34 66.71 -48.07
CA PRO A 104 31.16 67.44 -47.60
C PRO A 104 29.82 66.79 -48.02
N ARG A 105 29.84 65.78 -48.91
CA ARG A 105 28.67 65.00 -49.33
C ARG A 105 28.53 63.64 -48.62
N LEU A 106 29.60 63.10 -48.01
CA LEU A 106 29.56 61.87 -47.20
C LEU A 106 29.30 62.13 -45.70
N LEU A 107 29.31 63.38 -45.25
CA LEU A 107 29.04 63.78 -43.86
C LEU A 107 27.69 64.50 -43.66
N HIS A 108 26.90 64.68 -44.72
CA HIS A 108 25.48 64.96 -44.56
C HIS A 108 24.73 63.63 -44.45
N LYS A 109 24.89 62.99 -43.29
CA LYS A 109 23.89 62.06 -42.80
C LYS A 109 22.71 62.95 -42.40
N GLU A 110 21.74 63.11 -43.30
CA GLU A 110 20.40 63.42 -42.83
C GLU A 110 20.03 62.28 -41.90
N GLU A 111 20.15 62.52 -40.60
CA GLU A 111 19.38 61.79 -39.59
C GLU A 111 17.92 62.14 -39.84
N ASN A 112 17.36 61.51 -40.87
CA ASN A 112 15.97 61.18 -40.87
C ASN A 112 15.86 60.09 -39.79
N GLU A 113 15.75 60.49 -38.53
CA GLU A 113 15.16 59.61 -37.53
C GLU A 113 13.79 59.24 -38.10
N GLU A 114 13.67 58.04 -38.66
CA GLU A 114 12.37 57.48 -39.00
C GLU A 114 11.61 57.36 -37.69
N ILE A 115 10.82 58.39 -37.40
CA ILE A 115 9.92 58.44 -36.26
C ILE A 115 8.97 57.26 -36.41
N ALA A 116 9.11 56.27 -35.52
CA ALA A 116 8.19 55.15 -35.45
C ALA A 116 6.82 55.70 -35.07
N THR A 117 5.80 55.38 -35.87
CA THR A 117 4.41 55.77 -35.59
C THR A 117 3.50 54.56 -35.56
N GLY A 118 2.52 54.60 -34.68
CA GLY A 118 1.44 53.63 -34.57
C GLY A 118 0.11 54.28 -34.96
N MET A 119 -0.89 53.48 -35.36
CA MET A 119 -2.25 53.98 -35.56
C MET A 119 -3.16 53.55 -34.41
N VAL A 120 -4.05 54.44 -33.99
CA VAL A 120 -5.16 54.11 -33.11
C VAL A 120 -6.17 53.26 -33.90
N SER A 121 -6.46 52.05 -33.43
CA SER A 121 -7.39 51.15 -34.13
C SER A 121 -8.35 50.47 -33.15
N ARG A 122 -9.55 50.12 -33.63
CA ARG A 122 -10.49 49.32 -32.85
C ARG A 122 -10.17 47.83 -32.94
N GLY A 123 -10.19 47.15 -31.81
CA GLY A 123 -9.92 45.72 -31.73
C GLY A 123 -10.41 45.10 -30.44
N SER A 124 -10.30 43.79 -30.36
CA SER A 124 -10.48 43.06 -29.10
C SER A 124 -9.17 43.03 -28.32
N LEU A 125 -9.22 43.33 -27.03
CA LEU A 125 -8.07 43.24 -26.12
C LEU A 125 -8.33 42.19 -25.05
N VAL A 126 -7.35 41.32 -24.83
CA VAL A 126 -7.41 40.28 -23.79
C VAL A 126 -6.34 40.58 -22.76
N GLN A 127 -6.76 40.90 -21.53
CA GLN A 127 -5.86 40.92 -20.40
C GLN A 127 -5.61 39.48 -19.95
N SER A 128 -4.35 39.15 -19.70
CA SER A 128 -3.94 37.82 -19.29
C SER A 128 -2.96 37.86 -18.13
N VAL A 129 -3.03 36.85 -17.28
CA VAL A 129 -2.05 36.60 -16.21
C VAL A 129 -1.22 35.41 -16.64
N SER A 130 0.09 35.58 -16.71
CA SER A 130 1.03 34.52 -17.08
C SER A 130 1.99 34.18 -15.96
N GLY A 131 2.41 32.92 -15.90
CA GLY A 131 3.43 32.47 -14.96
C GLY A 131 4.01 31.13 -15.34
N TYR A 132 4.85 30.60 -14.46
CA TYR A 132 5.45 29.28 -14.61
C TYR A 132 4.88 28.31 -13.57
N GLY A 133 4.79 27.04 -13.95
CA GLY A 133 4.33 25.96 -13.08
C GLY A 133 5.04 24.65 -13.39
N THR A 134 4.82 23.67 -12.53
CA THR A 134 5.33 22.30 -12.70
C THR A 134 4.19 21.31 -12.86
N VAL A 135 4.34 20.42 -13.83
CA VAL A 135 3.37 19.35 -14.13
C VAL A 135 3.50 18.23 -13.11
N ARG A 136 2.37 17.77 -12.58
CA ARG A 136 2.21 16.62 -11.67
C ARG A 136 1.15 15.68 -12.24
N PRO A 137 1.23 14.38 -11.95
CA PRO A 137 0.15 13.47 -12.29
C PRO A 137 -1.04 13.74 -11.37
N LEU A 138 -2.26 13.64 -11.90
CA LEU A 138 -3.46 13.79 -11.07
C LEU A 138 -3.61 12.64 -10.07
N LYS A 139 -3.16 11.44 -10.47
CA LYS A 139 -3.15 10.23 -9.63
C LYS A 139 -1.79 9.56 -9.70
N GLU A 140 -1.26 9.22 -8.53
CA GLU A 140 -0.02 8.45 -8.37
C GLU A 140 -0.26 7.35 -7.34
N ALA A 141 0.20 6.15 -7.65
CA ALA A 141 0.17 5.00 -6.75
C ALA A 141 1.55 4.39 -6.63
N LYS A 142 1.89 3.97 -5.42
CA LYS A 142 3.21 3.43 -5.07
C LYS A 142 3.04 2.01 -4.55
N TYR A 143 3.89 1.10 -5.02
CA TYR A 143 3.74 -0.34 -4.83
C TYR A 143 5.03 -0.99 -4.32
N GLY A 144 4.88 -2.13 -3.66
CA GLY A 144 6.00 -2.98 -3.21
C GLY A 144 6.59 -2.62 -1.86
N ASP A 145 6.01 -1.68 -1.12
CA ASP A 145 6.41 -1.28 0.23
C ASP A 145 6.29 -2.41 1.27
N LYS A 146 5.33 -3.32 1.04
CA LYS A 146 5.06 -4.51 1.89
C LYS A 146 5.59 -5.82 1.32
N ALA A 147 6.22 -5.81 0.15
CA ALA A 147 6.73 -7.03 -0.46
C ALA A 147 7.92 -7.59 0.36
N ARG A 148 7.93 -8.91 0.54
CA ARG A 148 8.98 -9.66 1.27
C ARG A 148 9.41 -10.89 0.49
N GLY A 149 10.71 -11.19 0.57
CA GLY A 149 11.33 -12.35 -0.07
C GLY A 149 12.19 -11.95 -1.27
N LYS A 150 12.65 -12.96 -2.01
CA LYS A 150 13.57 -12.77 -3.14
C LYS A 150 12.83 -12.48 -4.44
N VAL A 151 13.17 -11.37 -5.09
CA VAL A 151 12.57 -10.97 -6.37
C VAL A 151 12.95 -12.00 -7.44
N THR A 152 11.94 -12.61 -8.06
CA THR A 152 12.13 -13.64 -9.09
C THR A 152 12.14 -13.01 -10.48
N GLU A 153 11.17 -12.15 -10.77
CA GLU A 153 11.04 -11.49 -12.07
C GLU A 153 10.53 -10.05 -11.90
N VAL A 154 10.96 -9.15 -12.78
CA VAL A 154 10.47 -7.77 -12.88
C VAL A 154 9.95 -7.58 -14.30
N PHE A 155 8.67 -7.24 -14.45
CA PHE A 155 7.97 -7.18 -15.74
C PHE A 155 7.92 -5.78 -16.36
N VAL A 156 8.35 -4.75 -15.61
CA VAL A 156 8.20 -3.35 -16.00
C VAL A 156 9.50 -2.58 -15.92
N GLN A 157 9.61 -1.56 -16.78
CA GLN A 157 10.69 -0.58 -16.79
C GLN A 157 10.12 0.84 -16.70
N PRO A 158 10.91 1.83 -16.23
CA PRO A 158 10.48 3.22 -16.27
C PRO A 158 10.09 3.65 -17.69
N GLY A 159 8.90 4.25 -17.83
CA GLY A 159 8.31 4.65 -19.11
C GLY A 159 7.31 3.64 -19.71
N ASP A 160 7.22 2.42 -19.18
CA ASP A 160 6.26 1.44 -19.66
C ASP A 160 4.82 1.84 -19.29
N LYS A 161 3.87 1.53 -20.19
CA LYS A 161 2.44 1.71 -19.94
C LYS A 161 1.86 0.44 -19.33
N VAL A 162 1.12 0.59 -18.23
CA VAL A 162 0.48 -0.51 -17.49
C VAL A 162 -1.01 -0.25 -17.32
N GLN A 163 -1.78 -1.32 -17.24
CA GLN A 163 -3.21 -1.32 -16.97
C GLN A 163 -3.50 -1.81 -15.54
N PRO A 164 -4.66 -1.45 -14.96
CA PRO A 164 -5.07 -2.01 -13.67
C PRO A 164 -5.04 -3.54 -13.68
N GLY A 165 -4.38 -4.13 -12.69
CA GLY A 165 -4.20 -5.57 -12.53
C GLY A 165 -2.89 -6.13 -13.11
N ASP A 166 -2.15 -5.35 -13.90
CA ASP A 166 -0.88 -5.80 -14.47
C ASP A 166 0.15 -6.09 -13.37
N VAL A 167 0.89 -7.19 -13.53
CA VAL A 167 1.96 -7.59 -12.61
C VAL A 167 3.18 -6.71 -12.86
N LEU A 168 3.68 -6.07 -11.82
CA LEU A 168 4.89 -5.24 -11.86
C LEU A 168 6.13 -6.10 -11.62
N PHE A 169 6.10 -6.92 -10.58
CA PHE A 169 7.16 -7.89 -10.26
C PHE A 169 6.64 -9.03 -9.39
N THR A 170 7.36 -10.15 -9.39
CA THR A 170 7.07 -11.35 -8.58
C THR A 170 8.17 -11.60 -7.57
N VAL A 171 7.77 -12.16 -6.42
CA VAL A 171 8.67 -12.52 -5.32
C VAL A 171 8.48 -13.99 -4.99
N ASP A 172 9.57 -14.68 -4.66
CA ASP A 172 9.54 -16.06 -4.17
C ASP A 172 9.08 -16.08 -2.71
N PRO A 173 7.93 -16.69 -2.39
CA PRO A 173 7.37 -16.71 -1.04
C PRO A 173 7.92 -17.87 -0.19
N SER A 174 8.87 -18.66 -0.66
CA SER A 174 9.29 -19.92 0.01
C SER A 174 9.67 -19.70 1.48
N GLU A 175 10.42 -18.63 1.77
CA GLU A 175 10.80 -18.28 3.16
C GLU A 175 9.58 -17.89 4.01
N LEU A 176 8.65 -17.10 3.46
CA LEU A 176 7.42 -16.69 4.14
C LEU A 176 6.49 -17.89 4.39
N MET A 177 6.43 -18.85 3.46
CA MET A 177 5.65 -20.07 3.64
C MET A 177 6.20 -20.93 4.78
N ASP A 178 7.52 -21.05 4.87
CA ASP A 178 8.19 -21.75 5.97
C ASP A 178 7.96 -21.05 7.32
N GLU A 179 7.99 -19.71 7.34
CA GLU A 179 7.64 -18.92 8.52
C GLU A 179 6.17 -19.06 8.92
N LEU A 180 5.26 -19.02 7.95
CA LEU A 180 3.83 -19.22 8.20
C LEU A 180 3.57 -20.61 8.79
N LYS A 181 4.20 -21.65 8.22
CA LYS A 181 4.08 -23.00 8.75
C LYS A 181 4.53 -23.08 10.22
N LYS A 182 5.69 -22.48 10.55
CA LYS A 182 6.16 -22.41 11.94
C LYS A 182 5.20 -21.63 12.84
N ALA A 183 4.65 -20.50 12.37
CA ALA A 183 3.68 -19.73 13.13
C ALA A 183 2.38 -20.52 13.36
N GLN A 184 1.92 -21.30 12.38
CA GLN A 184 0.75 -22.18 12.54
C GLN A 184 1.02 -23.32 13.54
N GLU A 185 2.24 -23.87 13.56
CA GLU A 185 2.67 -24.84 14.59
C GLU A 185 2.70 -24.19 15.99
N GLU A 186 3.15 -22.94 16.11
CA GLU A 186 3.09 -22.15 17.36
C GLU A 186 1.64 -21.92 17.82
N VAL A 187 0.72 -21.60 16.90
CA VAL A 187 -0.71 -21.45 17.21
C VAL A 187 -1.29 -22.77 17.74
N ALA A 188 -0.99 -23.89 17.08
CA ALA A 188 -1.47 -25.20 17.51
C ALA A 188 -0.94 -25.58 18.90
N ALA A 189 0.34 -25.28 19.18
CA ALA A 189 0.95 -25.49 20.48
C ALA A 189 0.28 -24.63 21.58
N ALA A 190 0.07 -23.33 21.31
CA ALA A 190 -0.59 -22.42 22.24
C ALA A 190 -2.06 -22.82 22.51
N GLN A 191 -2.78 -23.27 21.47
CA GLN A 191 -4.14 -23.81 21.63
C GLN A 191 -4.15 -25.07 22.51
N GLY A 192 -3.12 -25.92 22.37
CA GLY A 192 -2.91 -27.08 23.25
C GLY A 192 -2.79 -26.68 24.72
N GLN A 193 -2.01 -25.63 25.02
CA GLN A 193 -1.83 -25.10 26.37
C GLN A 193 -3.14 -24.55 26.95
N VAL A 194 -3.93 -23.83 26.16
CA VAL A 194 -5.26 -23.35 26.59
C VAL A 194 -6.17 -24.53 26.96
N LYS A 195 -6.20 -25.57 26.12
CA LYS A 195 -7.00 -26.77 26.37
C LYS A 195 -6.56 -27.50 27.64
N GLU A 196 -5.26 -27.66 27.85
CA GLU A 196 -4.70 -28.29 29.05
C GLU A 196 -5.08 -27.50 30.32
N ALA A 197 -4.95 -26.17 30.29
CA ALA A 197 -5.32 -25.31 31.40
C ALA A 197 -6.84 -25.34 31.70
N GLN A 198 -7.68 -25.41 30.66
CA GLN A 198 -9.13 -25.58 30.81
C GLN A 198 -9.49 -26.96 31.40
N GLN A 199 -8.79 -28.03 30.99
CA GLN A 199 -8.98 -29.35 31.58
C GLN A 199 -8.58 -29.37 33.05
N ALA A 200 -7.47 -28.73 33.43
CA ALA A 200 -7.06 -28.56 34.82
C ALA A 200 -8.10 -27.76 35.64
N LEU A 201 -8.79 -26.80 35.04
CA LEU A 201 -9.89 -26.09 35.71
C LEU A 201 -11.08 -27.02 35.97
N SER A 202 -11.43 -27.87 35.00
CA SER A 202 -12.51 -28.85 35.16
C SER A 202 -12.23 -29.88 36.26
N SER A 203 -10.95 -30.25 36.46
CA SER A 203 -10.55 -31.20 37.50
C SER A 203 -10.64 -30.65 38.94
N LEU A 204 -10.86 -29.35 39.11
CA LEU A 204 -11.15 -28.73 40.42
C LEU A 204 -12.51 -29.16 41.00
N THR A 205 -13.40 -29.73 40.18
CA THR A 205 -14.68 -30.26 40.65
C THR A 205 -14.65 -31.77 40.59
N THR A 206 -14.75 -32.42 41.75
CA THR A 206 -14.83 -33.88 41.84
C THR A 206 -16.28 -34.28 42.13
N ALA A 207 -16.85 -35.14 41.29
CA ALA A 207 -18.22 -35.63 41.39
C ALA A 207 -18.27 -37.16 41.53
N ALA A 208 -19.38 -37.68 42.06
CA ALA A 208 -19.60 -39.11 42.21
C ALA A 208 -19.79 -39.79 40.83
N PRO A 209 -18.98 -40.79 40.45
CA PRO A 209 -19.08 -41.45 39.14
C PRO A 209 -20.34 -42.32 38.98
N PHE A 210 -20.97 -42.74 40.08
CA PHE A 210 -22.22 -43.49 40.09
C PHE A 210 -22.99 -43.21 41.38
N GLN A 211 -24.21 -43.71 41.48
CA GLN A 211 -24.97 -43.60 42.72
C GLN A 211 -24.49 -44.63 43.74
N GLY A 212 -24.19 -44.20 44.95
CA GLY A 212 -23.70 -45.10 45.98
C GLY A 212 -23.41 -44.43 47.31
N LYS A 213 -22.88 -45.21 48.23
CA LYS A 213 -22.52 -44.81 49.59
C LYS A 213 -21.01 -44.59 49.70
N LEU A 214 -20.61 -43.44 50.23
CA LEU A 214 -19.19 -43.12 50.41
C LEU A 214 -18.71 -43.60 51.79
N VAL A 215 -17.66 -44.42 51.82
CA VAL A 215 -17.08 -44.99 53.05
C VAL A 215 -15.63 -44.57 53.20
N GLY A 216 -15.24 -44.15 54.41
CA GLY A 216 -13.90 -43.66 54.70
C GLY A 216 -13.70 -42.20 54.26
N ALA A 217 -14.77 -41.41 54.23
CA ALA A 217 -14.71 -40.02 53.79
C ALA A 217 -13.92 -39.14 54.77
N PRO A 218 -12.89 -38.38 54.33
CA PRO A 218 -12.17 -37.46 55.19
C PRO A 218 -13.01 -36.22 55.52
N THR A 219 -12.75 -35.60 56.67
CA THR A 219 -13.33 -34.29 56.99
C THR A 219 -12.52 -33.17 56.31
N LEU A 220 -13.09 -32.56 55.27
CA LEU A 220 -12.51 -31.40 54.60
C LEU A 220 -13.18 -30.09 55.07
N ARG A 221 -12.37 -29.10 55.43
CA ARG A 221 -12.85 -27.77 55.83
C ARG A 221 -12.69 -26.76 54.70
N ALA A 222 -13.63 -25.83 54.57
CA ALA A 222 -13.49 -24.70 53.67
C ALA A 222 -12.20 -23.92 53.97
N GLY A 223 -11.46 -23.56 52.92
CA GLY A 223 -10.14 -22.92 52.99
C GLY A 223 -8.95 -23.86 53.19
N GLN A 224 -9.17 -25.16 53.41
CA GLN A 224 -8.09 -26.14 53.52
C GLN A 224 -7.40 -26.35 52.17
N GLN A 225 -6.07 -26.38 52.16
CA GLN A 225 -5.28 -26.75 50.98
C GLN A 225 -5.26 -28.28 50.83
N VAL A 226 -5.50 -28.76 49.63
CA VAL A 226 -5.45 -30.19 49.27
C VAL A 226 -4.65 -30.40 47.98
N SER A 227 -4.07 -31.58 47.85
CA SER A 227 -3.26 -31.99 46.70
C SER A 227 -4.02 -32.98 45.81
N GLN A 228 -3.67 -32.99 44.53
CA GLN A 228 -4.15 -34.00 43.60
C GLN A 228 -3.82 -35.41 44.11
N GLY A 229 -4.75 -36.35 43.90
CA GLY A 229 -4.60 -37.75 44.32
C GLY A 229 -4.99 -38.02 45.79
N MET A 230 -5.36 -37.01 46.57
CA MET A 230 -5.93 -37.23 47.90
C MET A 230 -7.20 -38.09 47.79
N SER A 231 -7.25 -39.18 48.55
CA SER A 231 -8.42 -40.06 48.63
C SER A 231 -9.56 -39.38 49.39
N LEU A 232 -10.74 -39.40 48.79
CA LEU A 232 -12.02 -38.95 49.36
C LEU A 232 -12.83 -40.11 49.96
N GLY A 233 -12.28 -41.33 49.93
CA GLY A 233 -12.95 -42.55 50.36
C GLY A 233 -13.42 -43.40 49.18
N LYS A 234 -14.04 -44.53 49.52
CA LYS A 234 -14.54 -45.50 48.55
C LYS A 234 -16.03 -45.31 48.33
N LEU A 235 -16.43 -45.09 47.08
CA LEU A 235 -17.83 -45.07 46.69
C LEU A 235 -18.26 -46.50 46.37
N ILE A 236 -19.31 -46.96 47.04
CA ILE A 236 -19.78 -48.34 46.99
C ILE A 236 -21.25 -48.35 46.55
N ASP A 237 -21.58 -49.17 45.56
CA ASP A 237 -22.98 -49.52 45.27
C ASP A 237 -23.39 -50.66 46.21
N ASP A 238 -24.12 -50.32 47.26
CA ASP A 238 -24.61 -51.25 48.27
C ASP A 238 -26.01 -51.79 47.97
N ARG A 239 -26.68 -51.31 46.91
CA ARG A 239 -28.03 -51.78 46.51
C ARG A 239 -27.97 -53.09 45.76
N THR A 240 -26.84 -53.37 45.13
CA THR A 240 -26.61 -54.62 44.43
C THR A 240 -25.33 -55.27 44.94
N LEU A 241 -25.44 -56.55 45.32
CA LEU A 241 -24.31 -57.37 45.73
C LEU A 241 -24.12 -58.48 44.71
N THR A 242 -22.87 -58.94 44.60
CA THR A 242 -22.50 -60.07 43.76
C THR A 242 -21.94 -61.20 44.63
N LEU A 243 -22.21 -62.43 44.21
CA LEU A 243 -21.72 -63.64 44.85
C LEU A 243 -21.15 -64.54 43.77
N ALA A 244 -19.85 -64.82 43.83
CA ALA A 244 -19.23 -65.85 43.03
C ALA A 244 -19.44 -67.20 43.73
N ALA A 245 -20.33 -68.04 43.20
CA ALA A 245 -20.56 -69.38 43.72
C ALA A 245 -20.03 -70.44 42.75
N TYR A 246 -19.41 -71.48 43.29
CA TYR A 246 -18.79 -72.55 42.51
C TYR A 246 -19.65 -73.81 42.53
N TYR A 247 -19.96 -74.35 41.36
CA TYR A 247 -20.82 -75.52 41.19
C TYR A 247 -20.09 -76.61 40.42
N SER A 248 -20.47 -77.87 40.66
CA SER A 248 -19.92 -79.02 39.93
C SER A 248 -20.30 -78.99 38.45
N TYR A 249 -19.36 -79.32 37.56
CA TYR A 249 -19.58 -79.48 36.12
C TYR A 249 -20.67 -80.50 35.76
N ALA A 250 -21.05 -81.39 36.69
CA ALA A 250 -22.22 -82.27 36.51
C ALA A 250 -23.52 -81.49 36.21
N TYR A 251 -23.60 -80.22 36.64
CA TYR A 251 -24.77 -79.36 36.50
C TYR A 251 -24.61 -78.23 35.49
N GLU A 252 -23.53 -78.23 34.70
CA GLU A 252 -23.20 -77.17 33.73
C GLU A 252 -24.35 -76.87 32.76
N ASN A 253 -25.00 -77.92 32.24
CA ASN A 253 -26.14 -77.78 31.31
C ASN A 253 -27.47 -77.42 32.00
N GLN A 254 -27.50 -77.37 33.34
CA GLN A 254 -28.70 -77.09 34.12
C GLN A 254 -28.72 -75.67 34.69
N ILE A 255 -27.56 -75.01 34.79
CA ILE A 255 -27.43 -73.65 35.31
C ILE A 255 -27.19 -72.70 34.14
N THR A 256 -28.15 -71.83 33.87
CA THR A 256 -28.09 -70.82 32.82
C THR A 256 -28.31 -69.41 33.39
N SER A 257 -27.80 -68.39 32.69
CA SER A 257 -28.08 -66.99 33.04
C SER A 257 -29.59 -66.72 33.07
N GLY A 258 -30.02 -65.87 34.00
CA GLY A 258 -31.42 -65.53 34.25
C GLY A 258 -32.14 -66.48 35.21
N MET A 259 -31.53 -67.59 35.63
CA MET A 259 -32.13 -68.45 36.65
C MET A 259 -32.17 -67.77 38.01
N ARG A 260 -33.26 -67.99 38.74
CA ARG A 260 -33.40 -67.58 40.13
C ARG A 260 -32.49 -68.43 41.02
N ALA A 261 -31.77 -67.78 41.93
CA ALA A 261 -30.95 -68.40 42.96
C ALA A 261 -31.45 -67.97 44.34
N LEU A 262 -31.49 -68.89 45.29
CA LEU A 262 -31.81 -68.61 46.67
C LEU A 262 -30.51 -68.51 47.48
N VAL A 263 -30.16 -67.29 47.88
CA VAL A 263 -28.92 -67.00 48.59
C VAL A 263 -29.19 -67.06 50.09
N SER A 264 -28.63 -68.07 50.74
CA SER A 264 -28.72 -68.28 52.18
C SER A 264 -27.50 -67.70 52.88
N LEU A 265 -27.72 -66.92 53.93
CA LEU A 265 -26.70 -66.39 54.82
C LEU A 265 -26.73 -67.18 56.14
N PRO A 266 -25.74 -68.06 56.42
CA PRO A 266 -25.76 -68.94 57.57
C PRO A 266 -25.80 -68.19 58.91
N ASP A 267 -25.08 -67.07 59.02
CA ASP A 267 -24.91 -66.34 60.28
C ASP A 267 -26.20 -65.61 60.71
N SER A 268 -26.97 -65.13 59.75
CA SER A 268 -28.25 -64.44 60.00
C SER A 268 -29.47 -65.34 59.83
N MET A 269 -29.29 -66.57 59.34
CA MET A 269 -30.38 -67.50 58.97
C MET A 269 -31.41 -66.88 58.00
N THR A 270 -30.96 -65.91 57.19
CA THR A 270 -31.81 -65.21 56.21
C THR A 270 -31.57 -65.75 54.81
N GLN A 271 -32.64 -65.86 54.02
CA GLN A 271 -32.56 -66.23 52.61
C GLN A 271 -33.06 -65.06 51.75
N VAL A 272 -32.29 -64.71 50.73
CA VAL A 272 -32.59 -63.61 49.81
C VAL A 272 -32.57 -64.13 48.38
N GLU A 273 -33.42 -63.57 47.53
CA GLU A 273 -33.47 -63.93 46.12
C GLU A 273 -32.33 -63.25 45.35
N GLY A 274 -31.60 -64.04 44.59
CA GLY A 274 -30.61 -63.59 43.61
C GLY A 274 -30.93 -64.12 42.22
N THR A 275 -30.23 -63.60 41.22
CA THR A 275 -30.34 -64.05 39.82
C THR A 275 -28.96 -64.41 39.30
N VAL A 276 -28.84 -65.54 38.61
CA VAL A 276 -27.60 -65.93 37.94
C VAL A 276 -27.34 -64.96 36.79
N GLN A 277 -26.30 -64.12 36.92
CA GLN A 277 -25.95 -63.13 35.92
C GLN A 277 -25.12 -63.76 34.79
N SER A 278 -24.08 -64.51 35.14
CA SER A 278 -23.25 -65.23 34.17
C SER A 278 -22.77 -66.56 34.72
N VAL A 279 -22.42 -67.46 33.81
CA VAL A 279 -21.81 -68.75 34.11
C VAL A 279 -20.48 -68.79 33.37
N ASP A 280 -19.40 -68.78 34.15
CA ASP A 280 -18.04 -68.78 33.64
C ASP A 280 -17.50 -70.21 33.69
N HIS A 281 -17.22 -70.77 32.52
CA HIS A 281 -16.67 -72.12 32.32
C HIS A 281 -15.17 -72.18 32.64
N ILE A 282 -14.83 -71.79 33.87
CA ILE A 282 -13.49 -71.96 34.42
C ILE A 282 -13.33 -73.39 34.94
N ARG A 283 -12.11 -73.92 34.96
CA ARG A 283 -11.81 -75.24 35.54
C ARG A 283 -11.08 -75.05 36.87
N LYS A 284 -11.81 -75.11 37.98
CA LYS A 284 -11.24 -75.17 39.34
C LYS A 284 -11.43 -76.59 39.86
N VAL A 285 -10.36 -77.24 40.33
CA VAL A 285 -10.44 -78.61 40.88
C VAL A 285 -10.34 -78.53 42.40
N GLN A 286 -11.33 -79.09 43.10
CA GLN A 286 -11.39 -79.08 44.56
C GLN A 286 -12.18 -80.32 45.02
N ASP A 287 -11.68 -81.04 46.03
CA ASP A 287 -12.25 -82.29 46.55
C ASP A 287 -12.66 -83.33 45.49
N GLY A 288 -11.85 -83.46 44.42
CA GLY A 288 -12.06 -84.43 43.34
C GLY A 288 -13.15 -84.04 42.33
N ALA A 289 -13.81 -82.91 42.49
CA ALA A 289 -14.77 -82.36 41.54
C ALA A 289 -14.16 -81.22 40.72
N VAL A 290 -14.53 -81.14 39.44
CA VAL A 290 -14.26 -79.96 38.61
C VAL A 290 -15.43 -79.00 38.79
N LEU A 291 -15.13 -77.74 39.11
CA LEU A 291 -16.08 -76.68 39.41
C LEU A 291 -16.02 -75.57 38.36
N PHE A 292 -17.19 -75.05 37.98
CA PHE A 292 -17.36 -73.80 37.23
C PHE A 292 -17.90 -72.70 38.18
N ARG A 293 -17.75 -71.43 37.80
CA ARG A 293 -18.24 -70.30 38.59
C ARG A 293 -19.54 -69.77 37.99
N ALA A 294 -20.56 -69.60 38.81
CA ALA A 294 -21.69 -68.77 38.46
C ALA A 294 -21.65 -67.49 39.30
N ASN A 295 -21.81 -66.34 38.65
CA ASN A 295 -21.90 -65.05 39.30
C ASN A 295 -23.37 -64.75 39.53
N ILE A 296 -23.78 -64.65 40.80
CA ILE A 296 -25.15 -64.33 41.20
C ILE A 296 -25.20 -62.87 41.63
N THR A 297 -26.16 -62.12 41.08
CA THR A 297 -26.48 -60.76 41.52
C THR A 297 -27.65 -60.81 42.49
N ILE A 298 -27.55 -60.05 43.58
CA ILE A 298 -28.51 -60.02 44.67
C ILE A 298 -28.94 -58.56 44.87
N GLN A 299 -30.24 -58.30 44.90
CA GLN A 299 -30.72 -56.99 45.34
C GLN A 299 -30.65 -56.92 46.86
N ASN A 300 -29.91 -55.95 47.37
CA ASN A 300 -29.74 -55.77 48.80
C ASN A 300 -30.97 -55.07 49.38
N PRO A 301 -31.75 -55.71 50.27
CA PRO A 301 -32.86 -55.07 50.98
C PRO A 301 -32.40 -54.04 52.04
N GLY A 302 -31.07 -53.81 52.17
CA GLY A 302 -30.46 -52.88 53.11
C GLY A 302 -29.88 -53.54 54.37
N THR A 303 -30.03 -54.86 54.51
CA THR A 303 -29.55 -55.62 55.68
C THR A 303 -28.33 -56.49 55.39
N LEU A 304 -27.94 -56.64 54.11
CA LEU A 304 -26.80 -57.46 53.72
C LEU A 304 -25.54 -56.59 53.67
N ALA A 305 -24.43 -57.15 54.15
CA ALA A 305 -23.12 -56.52 54.11
C ALA A 305 -22.17 -57.29 53.19
N ALA A 306 -21.36 -56.56 52.42
CA ALA A 306 -20.23 -57.17 51.72
C ALA A 306 -19.25 -57.80 52.72
N GLY A 307 -18.66 -58.93 52.34
CA GLY A 307 -17.84 -59.78 53.20
C GLY A 307 -18.62 -60.85 53.96
N ALA A 308 -19.96 -60.78 54.01
CA ALA A 308 -20.78 -61.82 54.62
C ALA A 308 -20.68 -63.14 53.82
N VAL A 309 -20.58 -64.25 54.54
CA VAL A 309 -20.56 -65.59 53.94
C VAL A 309 -21.96 -65.95 53.47
N ALA A 310 -22.07 -66.44 52.23
CA ALA A 310 -23.34 -66.78 51.62
C ALA A 310 -23.22 -68.01 50.70
N ALA A 311 -24.29 -68.79 50.61
CA ALA A 311 -24.41 -69.91 49.68
C ALA A 311 -25.63 -69.71 48.76
N ALA A 312 -25.43 -69.77 47.46
CA ALA A 312 -26.51 -69.68 46.48
C ALA A 312 -26.99 -71.08 46.08
N SER A 313 -28.22 -71.44 46.43
CA SER A 313 -28.84 -72.69 45.95
C SER A 313 -29.74 -72.38 44.76
N ILE A 314 -29.63 -73.14 43.67
CA ILE A 314 -30.40 -72.91 42.45
C ILE A 314 -31.52 -73.96 42.37
N PRO A 315 -32.80 -73.58 42.54
CA PRO A 315 -33.92 -74.50 42.37
C PRO A 315 -34.07 -74.92 40.91
N THR A 316 -34.12 -76.23 40.67
CA THR A 316 -34.38 -76.84 39.36
C THR A 316 -35.57 -77.81 39.44
N ALA A 317 -36.07 -78.27 38.29
CA ALA A 317 -37.16 -79.24 38.24
C ALA A 317 -36.83 -80.60 38.90
N GLN A 318 -35.54 -80.89 39.15
CA GLN A 318 -35.04 -82.15 39.70
C GLN A 318 -34.59 -82.03 41.17
N GLY A 319 -34.66 -80.84 41.76
CA GLY A 319 -34.17 -80.55 43.12
C GLY A 319 -33.41 -79.23 43.19
N GLU A 320 -32.81 -78.93 44.34
CA GLU A 320 -31.97 -77.74 44.52
C GLU A 320 -30.50 -78.08 44.27
N ILE A 321 -29.86 -77.34 43.38
CA ILE A 321 -28.42 -77.45 43.15
C ILE A 321 -27.71 -76.55 44.17
N MET A 322 -26.95 -77.17 45.07
CA MET A 322 -26.15 -76.47 46.06
C MET A 322 -24.74 -76.17 45.52
N PRO A 323 -24.11 -75.07 45.95
CA PRO A 323 -22.73 -74.78 45.59
C PRO A 323 -21.79 -75.72 46.35
N ALA A 324 -20.65 -76.02 45.74
CA ALA A 324 -19.63 -76.89 46.36
C ALA A 324 -18.94 -76.22 47.56
N GLU A 325 -18.93 -74.88 47.61
CA GLU A 325 -18.39 -74.09 48.71
C GLU A 325 -19.25 -72.85 48.96
N THR A 326 -19.12 -72.26 50.15
CA THR A 326 -19.68 -70.95 50.47
C THR A 326 -18.83 -69.85 49.85
N GLY A 327 -19.46 -68.80 49.34
CA GLY A 327 -18.79 -67.61 48.82
C GLY A 327 -18.94 -66.43 49.78
N THR A 328 -18.33 -65.31 49.42
CA THR A 328 -18.52 -64.03 50.13
C THR A 328 -19.27 -63.06 49.24
N LEU A 329 -20.21 -62.31 49.83
CA LEU A 329 -20.86 -61.20 49.14
C LEU A 329 -19.84 -60.10 48.86
N GLN A 330 -19.88 -59.54 47.65
CA GLN A 330 -19.05 -58.41 47.23
C GLN A 330 -19.96 -57.31 46.71
N ASN A 331 -19.54 -56.06 46.87
CA ASN A 331 -20.25 -54.93 46.26
C ASN A 331 -20.26 -55.08 44.75
N ALA A 332 -21.37 -54.77 44.09
CA ALA A 332 -21.42 -54.85 42.62
C ALA A 332 -20.46 -53.86 41.96
N ARG A 333 -20.26 -52.69 42.58
CA ARG A 333 -19.27 -51.69 42.18
C ARG A 333 -18.65 -51.03 43.40
N GLU A 334 -17.34 -50.93 43.40
CA GLU A 334 -16.55 -50.24 44.42
C GLU A 334 -15.43 -49.48 43.72
N GLU A 335 -15.33 -48.17 43.96
CA GLU A 335 -14.32 -47.32 43.32
C GLU A 335 -13.75 -46.33 44.35
N GLU A 336 -12.42 -46.22 44.43
CA GLU A 336 -11.78 -45.22 45.27
C GLU A 336 -11.81 -43.87 44.57
N ILE A 337 -12.45 -42.89 45.22
CA ILE A 337 -12.58 -41.54 44.67
C ILE A 337 -11.40 -40.71 45.13
N THR A 338 -10.67 -40.13 44.19
CA THR A 338 -9.54 -39.24 44.49
C THR A 338 -9.75 -37.85 43.86
N LEU A 339 -9.15 -36.83 44.48
CA LEU A 339 -9.14 -35.49 43.91
C LEU A 339 -8.36 -35.45 42.60
N GLN A 340 -9.00 -34.96 41.55
CA GLN A 340 -8.40 -34.85 40.21
C GLN A 340 -7.57 -33.56 40.04
N GLY A 341 -7.69 -32.61 40.96
CA GLY A 341 -6.95 -31.35 40.95
C GLY A 341 -6.47 -30.95 42.35
N GLU A 342 -5.65 -29.91 42.41
CA GLU A 342 -5.15 -29.31 43.64
C GLU A 342 -5.69 -27.89 43.85
N GLY A 343 -5.81 -27.46 45.10
CA GLY A 343 -6.30 -26.12 45.41
C GLY A 343 -6.84 -26.00 46.83
N LYS A 344 -7.54 -24.90 47.08
CA LYS A 344 -8.27 -24.66 48.33
C LYS A 344 -9.68 -25.21 48.22
N VAL A 345 -10.13 -25.93 49.24
CA VAL A 345 -11.52 -26.42 49.31
C VAL A 345 -12.47 -25.23 49.49
N THR A 346 -13.39 -25.03 48.55
CA THR A 346 -14.46 -24.02 48.68
C THR A 346 -15.75 -24.63 49.20
N ALA A 347 -16.07 -25.86 48.76
CA ALA A 347 -17.21 -26.61 49.24
C ALA A 347 -16.86 -28.11 49.33
N SER A 348 -17.30 -28.75 50.41
CA SER A 348 -17.23 -30.19 50.61
C SER A 348 -18.60 -30.67 51.09
N SER A 349 -19.17 -31.65 50.38
CA SER A 349 -20.40 -32.33 50.78
C SER A 349 -20.11 -33.73 51.32
N LEU A 350 -18.86 -33.97 51.75
CA LEU A 350 -18.38 -35.26 52.20
C LEU A 350 -18.95 -35.58 53.58
N MET A 351 -19.69 -36.68 53.64
CA MET A 351 -20.21 -37.31 54.84
C MET A 351 -19.94 -38.80 54.76
N ASP A 352 -19.29 -39.34 55.80
CA ASP A 352 -19.03 -40.77 55.91
C ASP A 352 -20.36 -41.53 56.01
N TYR A 353 -20.48 -42.61 55.25
CA TYR A 353 -21.73 -43.35 55.04
C TYR A 353 -22.87 -42.53 54.39
N GLY A 354 -22.59 -41.37 53.80
CA GLY A 354 -23.56 -40.58 53.03
C GLY A 354 -23.89 -41.22 51.68
N GLU A 355 -25.14 -41.06 51.23
CA GLU A 355 -25.59 -41.47 49.89
C GLU A 355 -25.44 -40.31 48.88
N TYR A 356 -24.88 -40.61 47.71
CA TYR A 356 -24.67 -39.66 46.62
C TYR A 356 -25.28 -40.17 45.33
N ALA A 357 -25.93 -39.29 44.57
CA ALA A 357 -26.38 -39.59 43.22
C ALA A 357 -25.22 -39.54 42.22
N ALA A 358 -25.35 -40.25 41.09
CA ALA A 358 -24.41 -40.14 39.99
C ALA A 358 -24.32 -38.69 39.49
N GLY A 359 -23.10 -38.16 39.34
CA GLY A 359 -22.83 -36.78 38.96
C GLY A 359 -22.93 -35.75 40.09
N GLN A 360 -23.30 -36.15 41.31
CA GLN A 360 -23.36 -35.23 42.45
C GLN A 360 -21.95 -34.75 42.83
N VAL A 361 -21.78 -33.44 42.96
CA VAL A 361 -20.50 -32.82 43.34
C VAL A 361 -20.16 -33.18 44.78
N LEU A 362 -18.99 -33.78 44.97
CA LEU A 362 -18.46 -34.17 46.28
C LEU A 362 -17.61 -33.05 46.87
N VAL A 363 -16.69 -32.52 46.06
CA VAL A 363 -15.74 -31.47 46.46
C VAL A 363 -15.58 -30.47 45.32
N ARG A 364 -15.56 -29.19 45.69
CA ARG A 364 -15.19 -28.09 44.81
C ARG A 364 -13.93 -27.41 45.35
N LEU A 365 -12.96 -27.24 44.46
CA LEU A 365 -11.71 -26.56 44.74
C LEU A 365 -11.66 -25.21 44.02
N GLU A 366 -10.82 -24.33 44.55
CA GLU A 366 -10.43 -23.08 43.91
C GLU A 366 -8.91 -23.03 43.81
N ASN A 367 -8.42 -22.71 42.61
CA ASN A 367 -7.01 -22.51 42.36
C ASN A 367 -6.80 -21.23 41.52
N PRO A 368 -6.50 -20.08 42.16
CA PRO A 368 -6.33 -18.82 41.46
C PRO A 368 -5.22 -18.83 40.40
N SER A 369 -4.18 -19.68 40.57
CA SER A 369 -3.09 -19.75 39.60
C SER A 369 -3.52 -20.35 38.26
N LEU A 370 -4.54 -21.23 38.24
CA LEU A 370 -5.11 -21.77 37.01
C LEU A 370 -5.84 -20.69 36.21
N HIS A 371 -6.49 -19.74 36.88
CA HIS A 371 -7.14 -18.64 36.18
C HIS A 371 -6.11 -17.76 35.45
N THR A 372 -5.02 -17.41 36.15
CA THR A 372 -3.89 -16.68 35.54
C THR A 372 -3.19 -17.50 34.45
N ALA A 373 -3.08 -18.82 34.61
CA ALA A 373 -2.50 -19.70 33.59
C ALA A 373 -3.36 -19.73 32.31
N ILE A 374 -4.68 -19.79 32.43
CA ILE A 374 -5.60 -19.71 31.28
C ILE A 374 -5.47 -18.34 30.59
N GLU A 375 -5.44 -17.24 31.35
CA GLU A 375 -5.29 -15.90 30.77
C GLU A 375 -3.96 -15.77 30.01
N ASN A 376 -2.86 -16.27 30.58
CA ASN A 376 -1.55 -16.24 29.93
C ASN A 376 -1.50 -17.14 28.68
N ALA A 377 -2.09 -18.34 28.75
CA ALA A 377 -2.18 -19.24 27.61
C ALA A 377 -3.03 -18.63 26.48
N GLN A 378 -4.12 -17.94 26.82
CA GLN A 378 -4.97 -17.25 25.85
C GLN A 378 -4.22 -16.09 25.18
N LYS A 379 -3.50 -15.27 25.96
CA LYS A 379 -2.65 -14.20 25.39
C LYS A 379 -1.57 -14.75 24.46
N ALA A 380 -0.97 -15.90 24.80
CA ALA A 380 0.02 -16.55 23.95
C ALA A 380 -0.61 -17.06 22.64
N TYR A 381 -1.82 -17.63 22.70
CA TYR A 381 -2.58 -18.03 21.52
C TYR A 381 -2.93 -16.83 20.64
N ASP A 382 -3.45 -15.74 21.22
CA ASP A 382 -3.84 -14.55 20.48
C ASP A 382 -2.63 -13.92 19.77
N LEU A 383 -1.48 -13.83 20.45
CA LEU A 383 -0.23 -13.33 19.87
C LEU A 383 0.26 -14.21 18.71
N ALA A 384 0.25 -15.53 18.88
CA ALA A 384 0.63 -16.48 17.83
C ALA A 384 -0.31 -16.39 16.62
N ALA A 385 -1.63 -16.28 16.86
CA ALA A 385 -2.64 -16.17 15.82
C ALA A 385 -2.48 -14.85 15.03
N GLN A 386 -2.26 -13.73 15.72
CA GLN A 386 -1.98 -12.45 15.06
C GLN A 386 -0.74 -12.51 14.17
N ARG A 387 0.31 -13.19 14.62
CA ARG A 387 1.53 -13.40 13.82
C ARG A 387 1.26 -14.22 12.57
N ALA A 388 0.48 -15.30 12.67
CA ALA A 388 0.09 -16.09 11.50
C ALA A 388 -0.72 -15.27 10.49
N VAL A 389 -1.69 -14.47 10.95
CA VAL A 389 -2.50 -13.58 10.10
C VAL A 389 -1.63 -12.54 9.38
N GLN A 390 -0.64 -11.98 10.07
CA GLN A 390 0.31 -11.04 9.46
C GLN A 390 1.13 -11.70 8.35
N LEU A 391 1.63 -12.93 8.58
CA LEU A 391 2.38 -13.69 7.56
C LEU A 391 1.50 -14.08 6.36
N GLU A 392 0.23 -14.41 6.59
CA GLU A 392 -0.74 -14.64 5.51
C GLU A 392 -1.00 -13.37 4.68
N ALA A 393 -1.10 -12.21 5.33
CA ALA A 393 -1.23 -10.93 4.63
C ALA A 393 0.04 -10.60 3.81
N ASP A 394 1.22 -10.90 4.35
CA ASP A 394 2.50 -10.70 3.66
C ASP A 394 2.62 -11.62 2.43
N LEU A 395 2.07 -12.85 2.47
CA LEU A 395 2.00 -13.74 1.30
C LEU A 395 1.13 -13.20 0.17
N GLY A 396 0.13 -12.38 0.47
CA GLY A 396 -0.66 -11.66 -0.54
C GLY A 396 0.19 -10.76 -1.43
N SER A 397 1.36 -10.34 -0.95
CA SER A 397 2.31 -9.48 -1.67
C SER A 397 3.29 -10.25 -2.57
N ARG A 398 3.05 -11.54 -2.85
CA ARG A 398 3.87 -12.38 -3.76
C ARG A 398 3.90 -11.84 -5.18
N GLU A 399 2.78 -11.28 -5.63
CA GLU A 399 2.64 -10.65 -6.94
C GLU A 399 2.21 -9.21 -6.74
N VAL A 400 3.14 -8.28 -6.95
CA VAL A 400 2.83 -6.86 -6.81
C VAL A 400 2.19 -6.38 -8.10
N ARG A 401 0.92 -5.99 -8.02
CA ARG A 401 0.09 -5.54 -9.15
C ARG A 401 -0.26 -4.06 -9.01
N THR A 402 -0.44 -3.38 -10.13
CA THR A 402 -0.93 -2.00 -10.11
C THR A 402 -2.46 -1.96 -10.00
N GLU A 403 -3.01 -1.06 -9.19
CA GLU A 403 -4.45 -0.80 -9.07
C GLU A 403 -4.93 0.27 -10.06
N ILE A 404 -3.99 1.06 -10.60
CA ILE A 404 -4.27 2.12 -11.56
C ILE A 404 -3.60 1.84 -12.91
N GLY A 405 -4.22 2.34 -13.99
CA GLY A 405 -3.60 2.40 -15.31
C GLY A 405 -2.75 3.66 -15.43
N GLY A 406 -1.63 3.59 -16.14
CA GLY A 406 -0.74 4.73 -16.28
C GLY A 406 0.63 4.36 -16.82
N MET A 407 1.60 5.23 -16.56
CA MET A 407 3.00 5.02 -16.91
C MET A 407 3.83 4.78 -15.65
N VAL A 408 4.79 3.86 -15.74
CA VAL A 408 5.72 3.57 -14.64
C VAL A 408 6.73 4.72 -14.52
N SER A 409 6.70 5.43 -13.39
CA SER A 409 7.55 6.61 -13.16
C SER A 409 8.93 6.24 -12.61
N SER A 410 9.01 5.26 -11.72
CA SER A 410 10.27 4.74 -11.18
C SER A 410 10.17 3.26 -10.83
N VAL A 411 11.27 2.53 -11.06
CA VAL A 411 11.46 1.14 -10.64
C VAL A 411 12.79 1.06 -9.87
N SER A 412 12.72 0.71 -8.59
CA SER A 412 13.85 0.63 -7.66
C SER A 412 14.16 -0.80 -7.24
N VAL A 413 13.66 -1.79 -7.99
CA VAL A 413 13.80 -3.23 -7.70
C VAL A 413 14.46 -3.97 -8.86
N GLN A 414 15.32 -4.93 -8.55
CA GLN A 414 16.01 -5.78 -9.51
C GLN A 414 15.78 -7.26 -9.21
N VAL A 415 15.89 -8.09 -10.25
CA VAL A 415 15.82 -9.55 -10.12
C VAL A 415 16.96 -10.03 -9.22
N GLY A 416 16.61 -10.81 -8.20
CA GLY A 416 17.54 -11.32 -7.19
C GLY A 416 17.67 -10.47 -5.93
N ASP A 417 17.07 -9.27 -5.88
CA ASP A 417 17.00 -8.48 -4.66
C ASP A 417 16.25 -9.23 -3.56
N ASN A 418 16.67 -9.05 -2.30
CA ASN A 418 15.98 -9.62 -1.15
C ASN A 418 15.23 -8.52 -0.39
N LEU A 419 13.90 -8.57 -0.45
CA LEU A 419 13.01 -7.55 0.10
C LEU A 419 12.62 -7.90 1.55
N THR A 420 12.63 -6.91 2.43
CA THR A 420 12.35 -7.09 3.88
C THR A 420 11.09 -6.35 4.37
N ALA A 421 10.23 -5.86 3.47
CA ALA A 421 9.15 -4.91 3.76
C ALA A 421 9.63 -3.73 4.60
N ALA A 422 10.45 -2.88 3.99
CA ALA A 422 11.00 -1.68 4.63
C ALA A 422 10.03 -0.49 4.65
N GLY A 423 8.81 -0.64 4.08
CA GLY A 423 7.86 0.47 3.91
C GLY A 423 8.25 1.44 2.78
N THR A 424 9.39 1.22 2.12
CA THR A 424 9.83 2.03 0.98
C THR A 424 9.20 1.50 -0.29
N PRO A 425 8.50 2.34 -1.07
CA PRO A 425 7.90 1.92 -2.32
C PRO A 425 8.98 1.57 -3.36
N LEU A 426 8.77 0.46 -4.06
CA LEU A 426 9.73 -0.09 -5.04
C LEU A 426 9.36 0.30 -6.47
N VAL A 427 8.07 0.45 -6.76
CA VAL A 427 7.56 0.87 -8.07
C VAL A 427 6.54 1.99 -7.87
N ALA A 428 6.62 3.02 -8.70
CA ALA A 428 5.61 4.07 -8.74
C ALA A 428 4.97 4.10 -10.14
N VAL A 429 3.64 4.22 -10.16
CA VAL A 429 2.84 4.35 -11.39
C VAL A 429 2.05 5.64 -11.28
N SER A 430 2.05 6.40 -12.37
CA SER A 430 1.38 7.69 -12.45
C SER A 430 0.41 7.70 -13.63
N ASP A 431 -0.79 8.22 -13.42
CA ASP A 431 -1.72 8.48 -14.51
C ASP A 431 -1.17 9.65 -15.36
N THR A 432 -0.86 9.36 -16.62
CA THR A 432 -0.34 10.35 -17.57
C THR A 432 -1.41 10.93 -18.49
N SER A 433 -2.67 10.47 -18.40
CA SER A 433 -3.79 10.98 -19.20
C SER A 433 -4.36 12.28 -18.62
N SER A 434 -4.42 12.36 -17.29
CA SER A 434 -4.90 13.51 -16.55
C SER A 434 -3.76 14.07 -15.70
N LEU A 435 -3.35 15.31 -15.99
CA LEU A 435 -2.26 15.96 -15.30
C LEU A 435 -2.75 17.23 -14.59
N LEU A 436 -1.94 17.70 -13.66
CA LEU A 436 -2.19 18.88 -12.85
C LEU A 436 -0.96 19.77 -12.92
N VAL A 437 -1.13 21.03 -13.24
CA VAL A 437 -0.05 22.02 -13.17
C VAL A 437 -0.16 22.73 -11.83
N GLU A 438 0.88 22.58 -11.01
CA GLU A 438 1.10 23.38 -9.82
C GLU A 438 1.68 24.72 -10.26
N ALA A 439 0.86 25.75 -10.24
CA ALA A 439 1.19 27.11 -10.61
C ALA A 439 1.27 28.00 -9.37
N SER A 440 2.02 29.09 -9.46
CA SER A 440 2.02 30.16 -8.46
C SER A 440 1.57 31.44 -9.14
N ILE A 441 0.48 32.03 -8.66
CA ILE A 441 -0.10 33.28 -9.16
C ILE A 441 0.36 34.42 -8.24
N ASP A 442 0.75 35.57 -8.80
CA ASP A 442 1.16 36.74 -8.02
C ASP A 442 -0.01 37.34 -7.21
N GLU A 443 0.28 37.93 -6.04
CA GLU A 443 -0.70 38.65 -5.22
C GLU A 443 -1.40 39.79 -5.97
N LEU A 444 -0.70 40.46 -6.89
CA LEU A 444 -1.29 41.56 -7.67
C LEU A 444 -2.37 41.08 -8.64
N ASP A 445 -2.27 39.84 -9.09
CA ASP A 445 -3.13 39.26 -10.13
C ASP A 445 -4.21 38.32 -9.59
N ILE A 446 -4.07 37.84 -8.35
CA ILE A 446 -5.02 36.90 -7.74
C ILE A 446 -6.46 37.43 -7.71
N SER A 447 -6.63 38.75 -7.56
CA SER A 447 -7.93 39.42 -7.52
C SER A 447 -8.70 39.31 -8.84
N LYS A 448 -8.00 39.10 -9.96
CA LYS A 448 -8.55 39.03 -11.32
C LYS A 448 -8.87 37.59 -11.76
N VAL A 449 -8.50 36.59 -10.96
CA VAL A 449 -8.59 35.17 -11.31
C VAL A 449 -9.76 34.51 -10.57
N SER A 450 -10.52 33.65 -11.25
CA SER A 450 -11.64 32.89 -10.66
C SER A 450 -11.60 31.42 -11.07
N LEU A 451 -12.14 30.55 -10.22
CA LEU A 451 -12.23 29.11 -10.49
C LEU A 451 -13.05 28.85 -11.77
N GLY A 452 -12.61 27.86 -12.56
CA GLY A 452 -13.23 27.48 -13.82
C GLY A 452 -12.74 28.27 -15.05
N MET A 453 -11.83 29.23 -14.87
CA MET A 453 -11.26 29.97 -16.01
C MET A 453 -10.44 29.03 -16.93
N PRO A 454 -10.55 29.20 -18.26
CA PRO A 454 -9.71 28.49 -19.21
C PRO A 454 -8.27 28.99 -19.11
N VAL A 455 -7.32 28.07 -19.13
CA VAL A 455 -5.89 28.36 -19.04
C VAL A 455 -5.19 27.73 -20.22
N GLU A 456 -4.37 28.51 -20.92
CA GLU A 456 -3.47 27.98 -21.93
C GLU A 456 -2.15 27.59 -21.26
N VAL A 457 -1.73 26.35 -21.44
CA VAL A 457 -0.48 25.82 -20.90
C VAL A 457 0.45 25.54 -22.08
N THR A 458 1.64 26.14 -22.04
CA THR A 458 2.63 26.06 -23.10
C THR A 458 3.88 25.36 -22.61
N THR A 459 4.44 24.48 -23.43
CA THR A 459 5.74 23.83 -23.16
C THR A 459 6.80 24.26 -24.13
N GLY A 460 8.03 24.42 -23.64
CA GLY A 460 9.17 24.74 -24.51
C GLY A 460 9.02 26.10 -25.18
N GLU A 461 8.47 27.07 -24.45
CA GLU A 461 8.35 28.47 -24.88
C GLU A 461 9.70 28.97 -25.44
N GLY A 462 9.69 29.49 -26.68
CA GLY A 462 10.90 29.91 -27.39
C GLY A 462 11.71 28.80 -28.08
N THR A 463 11.20 27.56 -28.13
CA THR A 463 11.82 26.44 -28.87
C THR A 463 11.07 26.09 -30.15
N GLN A 464 11.67 25.29 -31.05
CA GLN A 464 11.02 24.83 -32.29
C GLN A 464 9.85 23.86 -32.08
N SER A 465 9.57 23.45 -30.84
CA SER A 465 8.54 22.46 -30.49
C SER A 465 7.62 22.99 -29.40
N GLU A 466 7.08 24.19 -29.65
CA GLU A 466 6.05 24.79 -28.81
C GLU A 466 4.75 23.99 -28.93
N ASN A 467 4.28 23.43 -27.81
CA ASN A 467 2.98 22.78 -27.73
C ASN A 467 2.11 23.58 -26.76
N THR A 468 0.93 23.96 -27.23
CA THR A 468 -0.11 24.61 -26.42
C THR A 468 -1.20 23.59 -26.11
N LEU A 469 -1.58 23.52 -24.84
CA LEU A 469 -2.64 22.65 -24.32
C LEU A 469 -3.60 23.50 -23.50
N SER A 470 -4.90 23.26 -23.66
CA SER A 470 -5.91 23.94 -22.85
C SER A 470 -6.14 23.18 -21.55
N GLY A 471 -6.13 23.90 -20.44
CA GLY A 471 -6.48 23.43 -19.11
C GLY A 471 -7.57 24.28 -18.48
N THR A 472 -8.02 23.87 -17.30
CA THR A 472 -9.01 24.61 -16.49
C THR A 472 -8.46 24.83 -15.10
N LEU A 473 -8.62 26.05 -14.59
CA LEU A 473 -8.25 26.38 -13.22
C LEU A 473 -9.26 25.75 -12.24
N ILE A 474 -8.83 24.76 -11.46
CA ILE A 474 -9.71 24.00 -10.56
C ILE A 474 -9.55 24.37 -9.09
N GLU A 475 -8.40 24.93 -8.70
CA GLU A 475 -8.11 25.28 -7.32
C GLU A 475 -7.21 26.51 -7.26
N VAL A 476 -7.49 27.39 -6.31
CA VAL A 476 -6.65 28.53 -5.95
C VAL A 476 -6.61 28.56 -4.44
N ALA A 477 -5.41 28.46 -3.86
CA ALA A 477 -5.25 28.50 -2.42
C ALA A 477 -5.61 29.88 -1.88
N MET A 478 -6.27 29.92 -0.72
CA MET A 478 -6.56 31.19 -0.01
C MET A 478 -5.36 31.69 0.79
N GLU A 479 -4.35 30.84 0.99
CA GLU A 479 -3.15 31.14 1.75
C GLU A 479 -2.01 31.50 0.80
N ALA A 480 -1.46 32.69 0.97
CA ALA A 480 -0.29 33.14 0.24
C ALA A 480 0.99 32.46 0.77
N LYS A 481 1.88 32.08 -0.15
CA LYS A 481 3.23 31.62 0.14
C LYS A 481 4.24 32.66 -0.28
N VAL A 482 5.13 33.01 0.65
CA VAL A 482 6.28 33.87 0.40
C VAL A 482 7.49 32.96 0.20
N GLY A 483 8.16 33.06 -0.94
CA GLY A 483 9.36 32.27 -1.22
C GLY A 483 10.53 32.64 -0.29
N GLU A 484 11.39 31.69 0.05
CA GLU A 484 12.61 31.97 0.84
C GLU A 484 13.44 33.07 0.14
N GLY A 485 13.53 34.25 0.76
CA GLY A 485 14.29 35.39 0.24
C GLY A 485 13.54 36.31 -0.74
N SER A 486 12.23 36.10 -0.96
CA SER A 486 11.37 37.02 -1.72
C SER A 486 10.43 37.78 -0.78
N THR A 487 10.07 39.02 -1.12
CA THR A 487 8.98 39.77 -0.48
C THR A 487 7.67 39.67 -1.24
N ALA A 488 7.67 39.08 -2.44
CA ALA A 488 6.47 38.89 -3.25
C ALA A 488 5.70 37.66 -2.76
N ALA A 489 4.46 37.87 -2.33
CA ALA A 489 3.54 36.82 -1.95
C ALA A 489 2.93 36.19 -3.22
N THR A 490 2.89 34.86 -3.26
CA THR A 490 2.28 34.11 -4.37
C THR A 490 1.20 33.17 -3.85
N PHE A 491 0.14 32.99 -4.61
CA PHE A 491 -0.96 32.11 -4.31
C PHE A 491 -0.83 30.82 -5.13
N PRO A 492 -0.62 29.66 -4.48
CA PRO A 492 -0.60 28.38 -5.17
C PRO A 492 -1.93 28.09 -5.86
N ALA A 493 -1.87 27.71 -7.13
CA ALA A 493 -3.02 27.36 -7.96
C ALA A 493 -2.81 25.99 -8.60
N LYS A 494 -3.91 25.27 -8.85
CA LYS A 494 -3.89 23.99 -9.55
C LYS A 494 -4.73 24.09 -10.82
N ILE A 495 -4.10 23.78 -11.94
CA ILE A 495 -4.73 23.78 -13.26
C ILE A 495 -4.83 22.32 -13.72
N ALA A 496 -6.04 21.84 -13.94
CA ALA A 496 -6.28 20.51 -14.49
C ALA A 496 -6.12 20.56 -16.01
N LEU A 497 -5.43 19.57 -16.57
CA LEU A 497 -5.28 19.44 -18.01
C LEU A 497 -5.41 17.98 -18.45
N GLU A 498 -5.98 17.81 -19.63
CA GLU A 498 -5.97 16.54 -20.35
C GLU A 498 -4.72 16.47 -21.22
N ASN A 499 -3.96 15.39 -21.08
CA ASN A 499 -2.70 15.23 -21.79
C ASN A 499 -2.91 14.43 -23.07
N ASP A 500 -2.43 14.97 -24.19
CA ASP A 500 -2.38 14.27 -25.50
C ASP A 500 -1.17 13.32 -25.62
N GLY A 501 -0.43 13.12 -24.52
CA GLY A 501 0.73 12.26 -24.41
C GLY A 501 2.06 13.00 -24.62
N LYS A 502 2.05 14.32 -24.79
CA LYS A 502 3.27 15.13 -24.97
C LYS A 502 3.84 15.66 -23.67
N LEU A 503 3.02 15.81 -22.63
CA LEU A 503 3.47 16.21 -21.31
C LEU A 503 3.91 15.01 -20.49
N LEU A 504 5.04 15.14 -19.82
CA LEU A 504 5.51 14.22 -18.80
C LEU A 504 5.40 14.88 -17.42
N PRO A 505 5.13 14.09 -16.36
CA PRO A 505 5.26 14.55 -15.00
C PRO A 505 6.62 15.20 -14.73
N ASN A 506 6.63 16.21 -13.86
CA ASN A 506 7.78 17.01 -13.45
C ASN A 506 8.36 17.95 -14.53
N MET A 507 7.70 18.10 -15.67
CA MET A 507 8.06 19.14 -16.64
C MET A 507 7.67 20.54 -16.13
N SER A 508 8.51 21.53 -16.43
CA SER A 508 8.15 22.94 -16.27
C SER A 508 7.37 23.43 -17.47
N VAL A 509 6.31 24.19 -17.21
CA VAL A 509 5.42 24.76 -18.23
C VAL A 509 5.14 26.22 -17.92
N SER A 510 4.89 27.02 -18.94
CA SER A 510 4.28 28.34 -18.77
C SER A 510 2.77 28.22 -18.89
N TYR A 511 2.05 29.06 -18.17
CA TYR A 511 0.60 29.12 -18.23
C TYR A 511 0.16 30.56 -18.48
N LYS A 512 -0.97 30.72 -19.18
CA LYS A 512 -1.60 32.00 -19.49
C LYS A 512 -3.09 31.89 -19.20
N ILE A 513 -3.56 32.66 -18.23
CA ILE A 513 -4.97 32.75 -17.83
C ILE A 513 -5.54 34.02 -18.44
N ASN A 514 -6.52 33.90 -19.32
CA ASN A 514 -7.21 35.06 -19.88
C ASN A 514 -8.25 35.54 -18.86
N THR A 515 -8.07 36.75 -18.30
CA THR A 515 -8.91 37.26 -17.20
C THR A 515 -10.06 38.10 -17.72
N THR A 516 -9.78 39.09 -18.58
CA THR A 516 -10.77 40.03 -19.10
C THR A 516 -10.64 40.14 -20.61
N LEU A 517 -11.73 39.91 -21.32
CA LEU A 517 -11.87 40.22 -22.75
C LEU A 517 -12.70 41.49 -22.89
N VAL A 518 -12.13 42.51 -23.50
CA VAL A 518 -12.86 43.71 -23.93
C VAL A 518 -12.97 43.69 -25.45
N GLU A 519 -14.20 43.56 -25.93
CA GLU A 519 -14.51 43.66 -27.35
C GLU A 519 -14.70 45.13 -27.74
N ASP A 520 -14.27 45.49 -28.95
CA ASP A 520 -14.42 46.84 -29.52
C ASP A 520 -13.79 47.97 -28.69
N ALA A 521 -12.56 47.72 -28.20
CA ALA A 521 -11.74 48.70 -27.50
C ALA A 521 -10.95 49.57 -28.49
N LEU A 522 -10.77 50.85 -28.15
CA LEU A 522 -9.84 51.73 -28.86
C LEU A 522 -8.41 51.40 -28.39
N LEU A 523 -7.55 50.91 -29.30
CA LEU A 523 -6.23 50.40 -28.97
C LEU A 523 -5.13 51.31 -29.51
N ILE A 524 -4.14 51.53 -28.67
CA ILE A 524 -2.87 52.14 -29.05
C ILE A 524 -1.72 51.18 -28.75
N PRO A 525 -0.68 51.10 -29.59
CA PRO A 525 0.53 50.38 -29.22
C PRO A 525 1.05 50.86 -27.87
N SER A 526 1.40 49.94 -26.96
CA SER A 526 1.84 50.29 -25.60
C SER A 526 3.09 51.18 -25.61
N GLN A 527 3.89 51.12 -26.68
CA GLN A 527 5.05 52.00 -26.94
C GLN A 527 4.68 53.46 -27.23
N GLY A 528 3.40 53.78 -27.46
CA GLY A 528 2.92 55.14 -27.65
C GLY A 528 2.34 55.79 -26.39
N VAL A 529 2.28 55.03 -25.29
CA VAL A 529 1.82 55.51 -23.97
C VAL A 529 2.99 56.14 -23.24
N ILE A 530 2.82 57.38 -22.78
CA ILE A 530 3.88 58.14 -22.08
C ILE A 530 3.36 58.53 -20.70
N TYR A 531 4.04 58.03 -19.68
CA TYR A 531 3.75 58.33 -18.27
C TYR A 531 4.48 59.60 -17.84
N GLN A 532 3.75 60.57 -17.26
CA GLN A 532 4.33 61.80 -16.74
C GLN A 532 3.82 62.09 -15.32
N ASN A 533 4.57 62.90 -14.56
CA ASN A 533 4.22 63.33 -13.20
C ASN A 533 2.89 64.11 -13.21
N GLY A 534 1.76 63.41 -13.13
CA GLY A 534 0.40 63.98 -13.13
C GLY A 534 -0.59 63.39 -14.13
N GLY A 535 -0.21 62.39 -14.94
CA GLY A 535 -1.15 61.68 -15.81
C GLY A 535 -0.51 60.93 -16.98
N VAL A 536 -1.34 60.24 -17.75
CA VAL A 536 -0.93 59.49 -18.95
C VAL A 536 -1.22 60.33 -20.19
N CYS A 537 -0.28 60.39 -21.13
CA CYS A 537 -0.48 61.09 -22.40
C CYS A 537 0.06 60.29 -23.58
N ALA A 538 -0.46 60.59 -24.77
CA ALA A 538 0.06 60.09 -26.04
C ALA A 538 0.40 61.28 -26.95
N PHE A 539 1.45 61.14 -27.75
CA PHE A 539 1.83 62.18 -28.72
C PHE A 539 1.16 61.87 -30.05
N VAL A 540 0.17 62.67 -30.43
CA VAL A 540 -0.63 62.49 -31.65
C VAL A 540 -0.09 63.40 -32.75
N ARG A 541 -0.02 62.93 -33.99
CA ARG A 541 0.40 63.76 -35.13
C ARG A 541 -0.53 64.95 -35.29
N GLU A 542 0.06 66.14 -35.39
CA GLU A 542 -0.67 67.40 -35.53
C GLU A 542 -1.32 67.48 -36.93
N GLU A 543 -2.65 67.57 -36.97
CA GLU A 543 -3.41 67.78 -38.21
C GLU A 543 -3.88 69.25 -38.31
N PRO A 544 -3.65 69.93 -39.45
CA PRO A 544 -4.01 71.33 -39.60
C PRO A 544 -5.53 71.54 -39.55
N GLY A 545 -6.00 72.24 -38.51
CA GLY A 545 -7.42 72.60 -38.31
C GLY A 545 -8.19 71.70 -37.34
N LYS A 546 -7.54 70.69 -36.74
CA LYS A 546 -8.13 69.85 -35.69
C LYS A 546 -7.88 70.46 -34.32
N GLU A 547 -8.93 70.65 -33.52
CA GLU A 547 -8.79 71.07 -32.11
C GLU A 547 -8.55 69.85 -31.23
N TYR A 548 -7.55 69.94 -30.35
CA TYR A 548 -7.22 68.92 -29.35
C TYR A 548 -7.67 69.43 -27.98
N PRO A 549 -8.92 69.15 -27.54
CA PRO A 549 -9.47 69.72 -26.31
C PRO A 549 -8.72 69.25 -25.05
N ASN A 550 -8.14 68.04 -25.09
CA ASN A 550 -7.44 67.41 -23.97
C ASN A 550 -5.91 67.51 -24.11
N ARG A 551 -5.39 68.64 -24.61
CA ARG A 551 -3.95 68.83 -24.76
C ARG A 551 -3.24 68.87 -23.39
N ALA A 552 -2.26 68.01 -23.18
CA ALA A 552 -1.50 67.97 -21.94
C ALA A 552 -0.65 69.25 -21.80
N GLN A 553 -0.79 69.95 -20.67
CA GLN A 553 -0.16 71.27 -20.45
C GLN A 553 1.20 71.18 -19.73
N ASP A 554 1.46 70.08 -19.02
CA ASP A 554 2.63 69.90 -18.15
C ASP A 554 3.77 69.07 -18.79
N VAL A 555 3.73 68.85 -20.10
CA VAL A 555 4.78 68.12 -20.83
C VAL A 555 5.97 69.04 -21.15
N PRO A 556 7.21 68.71 -20.73
CA PRO A 556 8.39 69.48 -21.12
C PRO A 556 8.48 69.59 -22.66
N LYS A 557 8.54 70.82 -23.19
CA LYS A 557 8.50 71.06 -24.65
C LYS A 557 9.59 70.35 -25.44
N ASP A 558 10.72 70.03 -24.81
CA ASP A 558 11.84 69.34 -25.43
C ASP A 558 11.61 67.82 -25.60
N THR A 559 10.56 67.27 -24.98
CA THR A 559 10.20 65.84 -25.07
C THR A 559 9.20 65.52 -26.19
N VAL A 560 8.52 66.52 -26.75
CA VAL A 560 7.53 66.31 -27.82
C VAL A 560 8.21 66.40 -29.19
N PRO A 561 8.18 65.34 -30.02
CA PRO A 561 8.72 65.38 -31.38
C PRO A 561 8.03 66.43 -32.26
N LYS A 562 8.77 67.02 -33.20
CA LYS A 562 8.23 68.05 -34.12
C LYS A 562 7.07 67.47 -34.95
N GLY A 563 5.94 68.17 -34.96
CA GLY A 563 4.73 67.74 -35.68
C GLY A 563 3.82 66.80 -34.89
N PHE A 564 4.06 66.65 -33.58
CA PHE A 564 3.17 65.94 -32.66
C PHE A 564 2.66 66.87 -31.54
N VAL A 565 1.47 66.60 -31.04
CA VAL A 565 0.82 67.29 -29.94
C VAL A 565 0.61 66.31 -28.79
N PRO A 566 0.97 66.67 -27.54
CA PRO A 566 0.71 65.81 -26.41
C PRO A 566 -0.76 65.89 -26.01
N VAL A 567 -1.45 64.76 -26.03
CA VAL A 567 -2.87 64.63 -25.67
C VAL A 567 -2.95 63.77 -24.41
N THR A 568 -3.62 64.28 -23.37
CA THR A 568 -3.92 63.53 -22.16
C THR A 568 -4.93 62.45 -22.49
N ILE A 569 -4.64 61.22 -22.06
CA ILE A 569 -5.48 60.06 -22.32
C ILE A 569 -5.85 59.35 -21.02
N GLU A 570 -7.06 58.80 -20.98
CA GLU A 570 -7.46 57.85 -19.94
C GLU A 570 -7.27 56.44 -20.50
N ILE A 571 -6.48 55.62 -19.81
CA ILE A 571 -6.19 54.25 -20.23
C ILE A 571 -6.99 53.24 -19.40
N GLY A 572 -7.35 52.14 -20.04
CA GLY A 572 -8.01 50.98 -19.44
C GLY A 572 -7.03 49.83 -19.24
N ILE A 573 -7.47 48.62 -19.57
CA ILE A 573 -6.60 47.44 -19.54
C ILE A 573 -5.52 47.52 -20.62
N ALA A 574 -4.38 46.86 -20.41
CA ALA A 574 -3.30 46.74 -21.39
C ALA A 574 -2.88 45.27 -21.54
N ASP A 575 -2.38 44.93 -22.73
CA ASP A 575 -1.65 43.69 -23.01
C ASP A 575 -0.18 44.00 -23.34
N ASP A 576 0.61 42.98 -23.70
CA ASP A 576 2.03 43.11 -24.01
C ASP A 576 2.34 44.04 -25.20
N LYS A 577 1.36 44.37 -26.04
CA LYS A 577 1.54 45.09 -27.31
C LYS A 577 0.69 46.35 -27.42
N ASN A 578 -0.50 46.37 -26.84
CA ASN A 578 -1.50 47.40 -26.96
C ASN A 578 -2.12 47.77 -25.61
N THR A 579 -2.47 49.04 -25.47
CA THR A 579 -3.20 49.61 -24.33
C THR A 579 -4.56 50.08 -24.78
N GLN A 580 -5.59 49.78 -24.00
CA GLN A 580 -6.93 50.32 -24.22
C GLN A 580 -6.97 51.80 -23.83
N VAL A 581 -7.58 52.62 -24.67
CA VAL A 581 -7.89 54.02 -24.41
C VAL A 581 -9.38 54.16 -24.15
N LEU A 582 -9.73 54.70 -22.99
CA LEU A 582 -11.12 54.97 -22.57
C LEU A 582 -11.57 56.35 -23.04
N ASP A 583 -10.69 57.35 -22.96
CA ASP A 583 -10.96 58.72 -23.41
C ASP A 583 -9.69 59.44 -23.89
N GLY A 584 -9.86 60.44 -24.75
CA GLY A 584 -8.80 61.36 -25.19
C GLY A 584 -8.31 61.18 -26.64
N LEU A 585 -8.52 60.02 -27.27
CA LEU A 585 -8.11 59.75 -28.66
C LEU A 585 -9.27 59.29 -29.54
N SER A 586 -9.10 59.45 -30.86
CA SER A 586 -10.03 58.97 -31.88
C SER A 586 -9.41 57.89 -32.75
N GLU A 587 -10.26 57.03 -33.32
CA GLU A 587 -9.82 55.99 -34.25
C GLU A 587 -9.14 56.59 -35.51
N GLY A 588 -8.05 55.98 -35.95
CA GLY A 588 -7.28 56.38 -37.12
C GLY A 588 -6.23 57.46 -36.86
N GLU A 589 -6.11 57.97 -35.62
CA GLU A 589 -5.06 58.93 -35.27
C GLU A 589 -3.67 58.26 -35.28
N GLU A 590 -2.67 58.96 -35.83
CA GLU A 590 -1.28 58.50 -35.80
C GLU A 590 -0.60 58.99 -34.52
N ILE A 591 -0.02 58.05 -33.76
CA ILE A 591 0.71 58.35 -32.53
C ILE A 591 2.20 58.08 -32.69
N TYR A 592 3.01 58.84 -31.97
CA TYR A 592 4.44 58.60 -31.86
C TYR A 592 4.70 57.36 -31.00
N MET A 593 5.54 56.44 -31.48
CA MET A 593 6.04 55.31 -30.69
C MET A 593 7.45 55.61 -30.21
N THR A 594 7.68 55.51 -28.90
CA THR A 594 9.02 55.61 -28.34
C THR A 594 9.81 54.33 -28.59
N SER A 595 11.10 54.46 -28.91
CA SER A 595 12.02 53.33 -29.06
C SER A 595 12.52 52.79 -27.71
N GLN A 596 12.12 53.39 -26.59
CA GLN A 596 12.46 52.94 -25.24
C GLN A 596 11.18 52.51 -24.51
N PRO A 597 11.04 51.25 -24.08
CA PRO A 597 9.93 50.87 -23.20
C PRO A 597 10.09 51.62 -21.88
N GLN A 598 9.08 52.44 -21.53
CA GLN A 598 8.99 53.03 -20.20
C GLN A 598 8.20 52.05 -19.31
N GLU A 599 8.90 51.41 -18.38
CA GLU A 599 8.26 50.64 -17.30
C GLU A 599 7.47 51.61 -16.40
N GLU A 600 6.32 51.14 -15.87
CA GLU A 600 5.59 51.86 -14.83
C GLU A 600 6.53 52.13 -13.65
N GLU A 601 6.88 53.40 -13.39
CA GLU A 601 7.57 53.79 -12.16
C GLU A 601 6.60 53.69 -10.97
N GLY A 602 6.42 52.47 -10.47
CA GLY A 602 5.92 52.23 -9.12
C GLY A 602 7.04 52.50 -8.12
N GLU A 603 6.76 53.32 -7.11
CA GLU A 603 7.67 53.74 -6.05
C GLU A 603 8.44 52.56 -5.41
N MET A 604 9.68 52.29 -5.85
CA MET A 604 10.66 51.51 -5.09
C MET A 604 11.47 52.43 -4.19
N GLU A 605 10.94 52.71 -3.01
CA GLU A 605 11.74 53.26 -1.92
C GLU A 605 12.48 52.12 -1.19
N GLY A 606 13.79 52.01 -1.45
CA GLY A 606 14.74 51.38 -0.53
C GLY A 606 15.30 50.01 -0.94
N MET A 607 16.52 49.99 -1.49
CA MET A 607 17.73 49.62 -0.72
C MET A 607 18.97 49.70 -1.60
N ALA A 608 19.96 50.44 -1.11
CA ALA A 608 21.26 50.61 -1.72
C ALA A 608 21.96 49.28 -1.98
N PHE A 609 22.34 49.02 -3.22
CA PHE A 609 23.28 47.96 -3.58
C PHE A 609 24.66 48.29 -2.99
N GLY A 610 25.06 47.48 -2.01
CA GLY A 610 26.40 47.45 -1.46
C GLY A 610 27.43 47.05 -2.50
N ALA A 611 28.57 47.74 -2.44
CA ALA A 611 29.70 47.63 -3.33
C ALA A 611 30.26 46.20 -3.51
N ALA A 612 30.67 45.92 -4.74
CA ALA A 612 31.48 44.77 -5.11
C ALA A 612 32.78 44.71 -4.30
N VAL A 613 33.05 43.54 -3.70
CA VAL A 613 34.35 43.20 -3.11
C VAL A 613 35.19 42.48 -4.17
N PRO A 614 36.41 42.93 -4.50
CA PRO A 614 37.28 42.19 -5.41
C PRO A 614 37.96 41.02 -4.68
N PHE A 615 37.79 39.82 -5.24
CA PHE A 615 38.50 38.60 -4.83
C PHE A 615 40.00 38.75 -5.19
N ALA A 616 40.86 38.83 -4.17
CA ALA A 616 42.31 38.80 -4.32
C ALA A 616 42.84 37.38 -4.03
N TRP A 617 43.60 36.83 -4.98
CA TRP A 617 44.45 35.65 -4.78
C TRP A 617 45.61 35.97 -3.83
N GLY A 618 45.95 35.01 -2.95
CA GLY A 618 47.11 35.12 -2.07
C GLY A 618 47.72 33.76 -1.73
N ARG A 619 48.79 33.43 -2.48
CA ARG A 619 49.96 32.55 -2.23
C ARG A 619 49.80 31.16 -1.63
#